data_AF-A0A9E0TDB6-F1
#
_entry.id   AF-A0A9E0TDB6-F1
#
_cell.length_a   1.000
_cell.length_b   1.000
_cell.length_c   1.000
_cell.angle_alpha   90.00
_cell.angle_beta   90.00
_cell.angle_gamma   90.00
#
_symmetry.space_group_name_H-M   'P 1'
#
loop_
_entity.id
_entity.type
_entity.pdbx_description
1 polymer ?
#
loop_
_entity_poly.entity_id
_entity_poly.type
_entity_poly.pdbx_seq_one_letter_code
_entity_poly.pdbx_strand_id
1 'polypeptide(L)'
;MQTAKAAIVVVPGATIVSRSSPFVPRFEPLVGPRSRRTADVCRLAVMNMRSSRLQSGFTLVEVLVALVIFAFGMLGAVGMMLSSMQSTQYSSNSVVAGAMAREYGELMQMIPDGVSSTSSATATSTNTLMVDTDSFSTGVANNCTGADKNCTPDALLTAARDDWALRVKSTGTLPEGRAEVCRDSTPRNAAGELEWGGCDQAGATVLIKMGWLGKPPVGSKGSSVDTNWMTADRPRFAVSVMGNLRDYVGTPPPGATP
;
A
#
# COMPACT_ATOMS: atom_id res chain seq x y z
N MET A 1 -41.11 -34.15 -31.70
CA MET A 1 -40.21 -33.20 -32.37
C MET A 1 -38.99 -33.01 -31.48
N GLN A 2 -37.86 -33.61 -31.86
CA GLN A 2 -36.57 -33.50 -31.17
C GLN A 2 -35.88 -32.19 -31.57
N THR A 3 -35.40 -31.42 -30.60
CA THR A 3 -34.45 -30.32 -30.83
C THR A 3 -33.18 -30.60 -30.03
N ALA A 4 -32.08 -30.79 -30.75
CA ALA A 4 -30.79 -31.16 -30.22
C ALA A 4 -30.09 -29.97 -29.57
N LYS A 5 -29.65 -30.14 -28.32
CA LYS A 5 -28.70 -29.26 -27.62
C LYS A 5 -27.29 -29.57 -28.13
N ALA A 6 -26.61 -28.58 -28.72
CA ALA A 6 -25.18 -28.65 -29.00
C ALA A 6 -24.40 -28.26 -27.73
N ALA A 7 -23.67 -29.22 -27.17
CA ALA A 7 -22.73 -28.99 -26.08
C ALA A 7 -21.36 -28.60 -26.65
N ILE A 8 -20.82 -27.46 -26.23
CA ILE A 8 -19.43 -27.06 -26.50
C ILE A 8 -18.57 -27.64 -25.37
N VAL A 9 -17.72 -28.60 -25.73
CA VAL A 9 -16.67 -29.16 -24.87
C VAL A 9 -15.45 -28.25 -24.99
N VAL A 10 -15.05 -27.61 -23.88
CA VAL A 10 -13.83 -26.79 -23.82
C VAL A 10 -12.67 -27.66 -23.37
N VAL A 11 -11.72 -27.89 -24.28
CA VAL A 11 -10.41 -28.52 -24.01
C VAL A 11 -9.43 -27.44 -23.55
N PRO A 12 -8.69 -27.61 -22.44
CA PRO A 12 -7.68 -26.64 -22.02
C PRO A 12 -6.34 -26.96 -22.71
N GLY A 13 -5.79 -26.00 -23.45
CA GLY A 13 -4.41 -26.08 -23.95
C GLY A 13 -4.22 -25.60 -25.38
N ALA A 14 -4.30 -24.29 -25.61
CA ALA A 14 -3.71 -23.65 -26.80
C ALA A 14 -3.30 -22.21 -26.46
N THR A 15 -2.00 -21.98 -26.34
CA THR A 15 -1.36 -20.69 -26.14
C THR A 15 -1.34 -19.92 -27.46
N ILE A 16 -1.95 -18.72 -27.47
CA ILE A 16 -1.93 -17.78 -28.60
C ILE A 16 -0.63 -16.96 -28.51
N VAL A 17 0.27 -17.12 -29.47
CA VAL A 17 1.49 -16.31 -29.59
C VAL A 17 1.15 -15.01 -30.33
N SER A 18 1.06 -13.91 -29.60
CA SER A 18 0.98 -12.55 -30.15
C SER A 18 2.38 -12.05 -30.50
N ARG A 19 2.62 -11.75 -31.78
CA ARG A 19 3.91 -11.32 -32.31
C ARG A 19 3.92 -9.80 -32.44
N SER A 20 4.34 -9.08 -31.40
CA SER A 20 4.69 -7.67 -31.47
C SER A 20 6.20 -7.52 -31.74
N SER A 21 6.54 -6.78 -32.78
CA SER A 21 7.93 -6.47 -33.16
C SER A 21 8.31 -5.09 -32.62
N PRO A 22 9.54 -4.88 -32.11
CA PRO A 22 10.01 -3.56 -31.75
C PRO A 22 10.55 -2.81 -32.98
N PHE A 23 10.09 -1.57 -33.13
CA PHE A 23 10.56 -0.58 -34.09
C PHE A 23 11.94 -0.06 -33.67
N VAL A 24 12.94 -0.22 -34.54
CA VAL A 24 14.30 0.33 -34.35
C VAL A 24 14.53 1.41 -35.41
N PRO A 25 14.90 2.66 -35.03
CA PRO A 25 15.25 3.68 -36.01
C PRO A 25 16.65 3.41 -36.60
N ARG A 26 16.71 3.43 -37.93
CA ARG A 26 17.91 3.28 -38.75
C ARG A 26 18.60 4.63 -38.93
N PHE A 27 19.79 4.80 -38.38
CA PHE A 27 20.68 5.93 -38.67
C PHE A 27 21.64 5.55 -39.81
N GLU A 28 21.53 6.22 -40.95
CA GLU A 28 22.56 6.22 -42.00
C GLU A 28 23.60 7.33 -41.71
N PRO A 29 24.91 7.06 -41.84
CA PRO A 29 25.90 8.11 -41.94
C PRO A 29 26.30 8.37 -43.40
N LEU A 30 26.29 9.65 -43.76
CA LEU A 30 26.74 10.20 -45.03
C LEU A 30 28.26 10.04 -45.20
N VAL A 31 28.66 9.52 -46.35
CA VAL A 31 30.06 9.43 -46.81
C VAL A 31 30.47 10.74 -47.47
N GLY A 32 31.57 11.35 -47.00
CA GLY A 32 32.26 12.49 -47.63
C GLY A 32 33.79 12.28 -47.61
N PRO A 33 34.55 12.82 -48.59
CA PRO A 33 35.78 12.18 -49.03
C PRO A 33 37.07 12.64 -48.33
N ARG A 34 37.99 11.66 -48.28
CA ARG A 34 39.47 11.70 -48.22
C ARG A 34 40.14 13.08 -48.23
N SER A 35 40.97 13.31 -47.21
CA SER A 35 42.18 14.12 -47.30
C SER A 35 43.37 13.30 -46.76
N ARG A 36 44.32 13.02 -47.65
CA ARG A 36 45.65 12.48 -47.31
C ARG A 36 46.50 13.63 -46.76
N ARG A 37 47.11 13.45 -45.58
CA ARG A 37 48.42 14.05 -45.29
C ARG A 37 49.30 13.06 -44.54
N THR A 38 50.43 12.81 -45.17
CA THR A 38 51.65 12.17 -44.68
C THR A 38 52.39 13.09 -43.71
N ALA A 39 52.91 12.52 -42.62
CA ALA A 39 54.14 12.93 -41.93
C ALA A 39 54.42 11.80 -40.90
N ASP A 40 55.34 10.90 -41.21
CA ASP A 40 56.74 10.94 -40.76
C ASP A 40 56.94 10.74 -39.26
N VAL A 41 57.30 9.48 -38.96
CA VAL A 41 58.34 9.02 -38.03
C VAL A 41 58.64 9.90 -36.80
N CYS A 42 58.29 9.37 -35.63
CA CYS A 42 59.21 9.36 -34.50
C CYS A 42 59.06 8.04 -33.72
N ARG A 43 59.70 6.99 -34.26
CA ARG A 43 60.13 5.85 -33.44
C ARG A 43 61.17 6.39 -32.46
N LEU A 44 60.87 6.42 -31.15
CA LEU A 44 61.84 6.09 -30.11
C LEU A 44 61.19 6.10 -28.72
N ALA A 45 61.64 5.13 -27.92
CA ALA A 45 61.44 4.99 -26.49
C ALA A 45 60.04 4.64 -25.98
N VAL A 46 59.64 3.38 -26.19
CA VAL A 46 58.96 2.66 -25.09
C VAL A 46 59.98 2.57 -23.97
N MET A 47 59.99 3.54 -23.06
CA MET A 47 60.64 3.40 -21.76
C MET A 47 59.99 2.21 -21.09
N ASN A 48 60.73 1.09 -21.08
CA ASN A 48 60.43 -0.06 -20.27
C ASN A 48 60.58 0.39 -18.81
N MET A 49 59.52 1.00 -18.26
CA MET A 49 59.35 1.19 -16.84
C MET A 49 59.34 -0.21 -16.23
N ARG A 50 60.53 -0.70 -15.88
CA ARG A 50 60.69 -1.75 -14.89
C ARG A 50 60.16 -1.16 -13.59
N SER A 51 58.84 -1.20 -13.43
CA SER A 51 58.20 -1.15 -12.13
C SER A 51 58.84 -2.28 -11.36
N SER A 52 59.82 -1.97 -10.51
CA SER A 52 60.27 -2.85 -9.46
C SER A 52 59.05 -3.13 -8.60
N ARG A 53 58.31 -4.19 -8.95
CA ARG A 53 57.26 -4.70 -8.11
C ARG A 53 57.98 -5.22 -6.88
N LEU A 54 58.01 -4.40 -5.83
CA LEU A 54 58.26 -4.87 -4.49
C LEU A 54 57.12 -5.83 -4.19
N GLN A 55 57.37 -7.12 -4.42
CA GLN A 55 56.46 -8.18 -4.06
C GLN A 55 56.51 -8.29 -2.53
N SER A 56 55.72 -7.43 -1.88
CA SER A 56 55.38 -7.55 -0.47
C SER A 56 54.46 -8.76 -0.33
N GLY A 57 54.98 -9.86 0.22
CA GLY A 57 54.14 -10.99 0.61
C GLY A 57 53.11 -10.52 1.63
N PHE A 58 51.84 -10.91 1.45
CA PHE A 58 50.80 -10.61 2.42
C PHE A 58 51.18 -11.19 3.79
N THR A 59 51.20 -10.33 4.81
CA THR A 59 51.29 -10.82 6.18
C THR A 59 49.96 -11.49 6.53
N LEU A 60 49.99 -12.60 7.28
CA LEU A 60 48.76 -13.30 7.71
C LEU A 60 47.82 -12.37 8.49
N VAL A 61 48.40 -11.41 9.23
CA VAL A 61 47.68 -10.40 10.02
C VAL A 61 46.89 -9.44 9.13
N GLU A 62 47.44 -9.04 7.98
CA GLU A 62 46.77 -8.09 7.08
C GLU A 62 45.52 -8.68 6.42
N VAL A 63 45.58 -9.95 6.01
CA VAL A 63 44.42 -10.68 5.49
C VAL A 63 43.36 -10.87 6.59
N LEU A 64 43.79 -11.16 7.82
CA LEU A 64 42.87 -11.29 8.96
C LEU A 64 42.12 -9.98 9.23
N VAL A 65 42.82 -8.84 9.25
CA VAL A 65 42.18 -7.52 9.43
C VAL A 65 41.23 -7.20 8.28
N ALA A 66 41.64 -7.48 7.02
CA ALA A 66 40.78 -7.27 5.85
C ALA A 66 39.48 -8.09 5.92
N LEU A 67 39.56 -9.36 6.34
CA LEU A 67 38.39 -10.23 6.53
C LEU A 67 37.48 -9.74 7.67
N VAL A 68 38.05 -9.22 8.76
CA VAL A 68 37.28 -8.66 9.88
C VAL A 68 36.52 -7.40 9.44
N ILE A 69 37.19 -6.46 8.77
CA ILE A 69 36.56 -5.24 8.25
C ILE A 69 35.48 -5.61 7.21
N PHE A 70 35.76 -6.58 6.33
CA PHE A 70 34.79 -7.06 5.35
C PHE A 70 33.56 -7.68 6.02
N ALA A 71 33.74 -8.48 7.07
CA ALA A 71 32.64 -9.07 7.82
C ALA A 71 31.73 -7.99 8.44
N PHE A 72 32.31 -6.96 9.06
CA PHE A 72 31.53 -5.82 9.58
C PHE A 72 30.84 -5.03 8.47
N GLY A 73 31.50 -4.84 7.32
CA GLY A 73 30.91 -4.21 6.14
C GLY A 73 29.69 -4.96 5.61
N MET A 74 29.76 -6.30 5.55
CA MET A 74 28.63 -7.14 5.15
C MET A 74 27.46 -7.06 6.14
N LEU A 75 27.73 -7.08 7.45
CA LEU A 75 26.69 -6.92 8.47
C LEU A 75 25.95 -5.56 8.32
N GLY A 76 26.70 -4.49 8.04
CA GLY A 76 26.11 -3.18 7.74
C GLY A 76 25.23 -3.18 6.48
N ALA A 77 25.69 -3.81 5.40
CA ALA A 77 24.93 -3.90 4.16
C ALA A 77 23.62 -4.68 4.32
N VAL A 78 23.65 -5.81 5.05
CA VAL A 78 22.45 -6.60 5.34
C VAL A 78 21.48 -5.81 6.21
N GLY A 79 21.95 -5.06 7.21
CA GLY A 79 21.12 -4.19 8.03
C GLY A 79 20.33 -3.16 7.21
N MET A 80 21.01 -2.52 6.24
CA MET A 80 20.35 -1.58 5.32
C MET A 80 19.32 -2.28 4.41
N MET A 81 19.63 -3.47 3.89
CA MET A 81 18.70 -4.24 3.06
C MET A 81 17.41 -4.60 3.83
N LEU A 82 17.53 -5.01 5.10
CA LEU A 82 16.39 -5.32 5.96
C LEU A 82 15.52 -4.08 6.23
N SER A 83 16.14 -2.92 6.49
CA SER A 83 15.42 -1.67 6.68
C SER A 83 14.62 -1.26 5.43
N SER A 84 15.21 -1.46 4.24
CA SER A 84 14.53 -1.16 2.97
C SER A 84 13.31 -2.05 2.74
N MET A 85 13.44 -3.35 3.03
CA MET A 85 12.31 -4.29 2.93
C MET A 85 11.14 -3.91 3.85
N GLN A 86 11.43 -3.45 5.07
CA GLN A 86 10.40 -3.01 6.02
C GLN A 86 9.66 -1.76 5.55
N SER A 87 10.40 -0.77 5.07
CA SER A 87 9.82 0.44 4.48
C SER A 87 8.92 0.09 3.29
N THR A 88 9.34 -0.86 2.47
CA THR A 88 8.57 -1.36 1.32
C THR A 88 7.29 -2.04 1.75
N GLN A 89 7.35 -2.91 2.76
CA GLN A 89 6.16 -3.59 3.31
C GLN A 89 5.17 -2.58 3.91
N TYR A 90 5.66 -1.62 4.69
CA TYR A 90 4.81 -0.58 5.29
C TYR A 90 4.15 0.29 4.22
N SER A 91 4.89 0.67 3.18
CA SER A 91 4.38 1.44 2.03
C SER A 91 3.36 0.63 1.22
N SER A 92 3.57 -0.67 1.05
CA SER A 92 2.58 -1.54 0.40
C SER A 92 1.26 -1.57 1.18
N ASN A 93 1.33 -1.77 2.49
CA ASN A 93 0.15 -1.77 3.36
C ASN A 93 -0.58 -0.43 3.36
N SER A 94 0.15 0.70 3.31
CA SER A 94 -0.47 2.03 3.27
C SER A 94 -1.20 2.29 1.96
N VAL A 95 -0.70 1.77 0.83
CA VAL A 95 -1.39 1.83 -0.46
C VAL A 95 -2.67 0.99 -0.43
N VAL A 96 -2.61 -0.23 0.09
CA VAL A 96 -3.79 -1.11 0.21
C VAL A 96 -4.86 -0.49 1.12
N ALA A 97 -4.47 -0.02 2.30
CA ALA A 97 -5.39 0.66 3.21
C ALA A 97 -5.96 1.94 2.58
N GLY A 98 -5.13 2.74 1.90
CA GLY A 98 -5.61 3.93 1.19
C GLY A 98 -6.58 3.61 0.05
N ALA A 99 -6.43 2.47 -0.62
CA ALA A 99 -7.39 2.02 -1.63
C ALA A 99 -8.73 1.62 -0.98
N MET A 100 -8.69 0.90 0.15
CA MET A 100 -9.90 0.53 0.91
C MET A 100 -10.64 1.75 1.49
N ALA A 101 -9.91 2.78 1.94
CA ALA A 101 -10.52 4.03 2.40
C ALA A 101 -11.26 4.74 1.25
N ARG A 102 -10.64 4.78 0.06
CA ARG A 102 -11.27 5.38 -1.13
C ARG A 102 -12.49 4.58 -1.56
N GLU A 103 -12.37 3.26 -1.64
CA GLU A 103 -13.49 2.36 -1.96
C GLU A 103 -14.70 2.62 -1.03
N TYR A 104 -14.46 2.76 0.27
CA TYR A 104 -15.52 3.07 1.21
C TYR A 104 -16.09 4.47 1.03
N GLY A 105 -15.24 5.45 0.74
CA GLY A 105 -15.69 6.82 0.41
C GLY A 105 -16.61 6.85 -0.81
N GLU A 106 -16.28 6.10 -1.86
CA GLU A 106 -17.13 5.94 -3.04
C GLU A 106 -18.47 5.27 -2.68
N LEU A 107 -18.42 4.22 -1.85
CA LEU A 107 -19.64 3.55 -1.36
C LEU A 107 -20.54 4.54 -0.61
N MET A 108 -19.97 5.40 0.23
CA MET A 108 -20.73 6.45 0.94
C MET A 108 -21.33 7.50 0.00
N GLN A 109 -20.67 7.81 -1.12
CA GLN A 109 -21.16 8.76 -2.12
C GLN A 109 -22.24 8.18 -3.02
N MET A 110 -22.27 6.86 -3.22
CA MET A 110 -23.31 6.19 -4.01
C MET A 110 -24.66 6.13 -3.29
N ILE A 111 -24.69 6.30 -1.98
CA ILE A 111 -25.89 6.12 -1.17
C ILE A 111 -26.59 7.47 -0.98
N PRO A 112 -27.88 7.58 -1.38
CA PRO A 112 -28.66 8.80 -1.20
C PRO A 112 -28.82 9.20 0.27
N ASP A 113 -29.04 10.50 0.50
CA ASP A 113 -29.43 11.03 1.81
C ASP A 113 -30.73 10.40 2.32
N GLY A 114 -30.78 10.19 3.64
CA GLY A 114 -31.96 9.66 4.32
C GLY A 114 -32.15 8.14 4.20
N VAL A 115 -31.31 7.47 3.41
CA VAL A 115 -31.19 6.01 3.47
C VAL A 115 -30.41 5.67 4.73
N SER A 116 -29.14 6.05 4.86
CA SER A 116 -28.30 5.65 6.00
C SER A 116 -28.48 6.49 7.27
N SER A 117 -28.48 5.81 8.42
CA SER A 117 -28.34 6.42 9.76
C SER A 117 -26.91 6.93 9.96
N THR A 118 -26.78 8.03 10.72
CA THR A 118 -25.51 8.63 11.14
C THR A 118 -24.89 7.97 12.37
N SER A 119 -25.59 7.04 13.02
CA SER A 119 -25.08 6.32 14.19
C SER A 119 -24.02 5.28 13.82
N SER A 120 -22.98 5.13 14.65
CA SER A 120 -21.96 4.08 14.51
C SER A 120 -22.58 2.67 14.45
N ALA A 121 -22.19 1.88 13.45
CA ALA A 121 -22.66 0.53 13.20
C ALA A 121 -21.88 -0.52 13.99
N THR A 122 -22.61 -1.47 14.54
CA THR A 122 -22.13 -2.79 14.94
C THR A 122 -22.50 -3.84 13.89
N ALA A 123 -22.01 -5.08 14.03
CA ALA A 123 -22.34 -6.20 13.14
C ALA A 123 -23.85 -6.49 12.98
N THR A 124 -24.69 -6.02 13.90
CA THR A 124 -26.15 -6.20 13.87
C THR A 124 -26.90 -4.94 13.43
N SER A 125 -26.20 -3.84 13.18
CA SER A 125 -26.83 -2.58 12.81
C SER A 125 -27.28 -2.61 11.36
N THR A 126 -28.52 -2.20 11.13
CA THR A 126 -29.09 -2.06 9.79
C THR A 126 -28.95 -0.62 9.31
N ASN A 127 -28.75 -0.46 8.01
CA ASN A 127 -28.89 0.83 7.35
C ASN A 127 -27.99 1.94 7.94
N THR A 128 -26.71 1.64 8.15
CA THR A 128 -25.72 2.59 8.65
C THR A 128 -24.38 2.41 7.95
N LEU A 129 -23.70 3.55 7.75
CA LEU A 129 -22.41 3.67 7.08
C LEU A 129 -21.25 4.06 8.02
N MET A 130 -21.56 4.53 9.23
CA MET A 130 -20.52 4.73 10.24
C MET A 130 -20.16 3.36 10.77
N VAL A 131 -18.88 3.00 10.91
CA VAL A 131 -18.50 1.62 11.21
C VAL A 131 -17.22 1.57 12.02
N ASP A 132 -17.17 0.77 13.08
CA ASP A 132 -15.90 0.39 13.71
C ASP A 132 -15.66 -1.10 13.47
N THR A 133 -14.67 -1.42 12.64
CA THR A 133 -14.29 -2.80 12.30
C THR A 133 -13.90 -3.63 13.52
N ASP A 134 -13.52 -3.03 14.65
CA ASP A 134 -13.24 -3.80 15.87
C ASP A 134 -14.49 -4.53 16.38
N SER A 135 -15.66 -3.92 16.19
CA SER A 135 -16.97 -4.49 16.56
C SER A 135 -17.46 -5.63 15.65
N PHE A 136 -16.67 -5.99 14.62
CA PHE A 136 -17.00 -7.08 13.67
C PHE A 136 -16.20 -8.32 14.02
N SER A 137 -16.88 -9.40 14.39
CA SER A 137 -16.24 -10.72 14.48
C SER A 137 -16.13 -11.36 13.10
N THR A 138 -15.36 -12.44 12.98
CA THR A 138 -15.28 -13.29 11.79
C THR A 138 -16.65 -13.92 11.52
N GLY A 139 -17.51 -13.21 10.81
CA GLY A 139 -18.83 -13.64 10.37
C GLY A 139 -18.90 -13.74 8.85
N VAL A 140 -19.96 -14.38 8.36
CA VAL A 140 -20.30 -14.32 6.93
C VAL A 140 -20.91 -12.95 6.68
N ALA A 141 -20.35 -12.16 5.76
CA ALA A 141 -20.99 -10.92 5.32
C ALA A 141 -22.44 -11.22 4.94
N ASN A 142 -23.40 -10.35 5.28
CA ASN A 142 -24.72 -10.47 4.67
C ASN A 142 -24.51 -10.49 3.16
N ASN A 143 -24.84 -11.60 2.50
CA ASN A 143 -24.46 -11.78 1.11
C ASN A 143 -25.66 -11.53 0.21
N CYS A 144 -25.63 -10.37 -0.48
CA CYS A 144 -26.59 -9.98 -1.50
C CYS A 144 -26.16 -10.39 -2.92
N THR A 145 -25.19 -11.29 -3.06
CA THR A 145 -24.74 -11.79 -4.37
C THR A 145 -25.40 -13.14 -4.71
N GLY A 146 -25.74 -13.32 -5.98
CA GLY A 146 -26.34 -14.54 -6.52
C GLY A 146 -27.78 -14.34 -7.02
N ALA A 147 -28.19 -15.19 -7.96
CA ALA A 147 -29.50 -15.09 -8.62
C ALA A 147 -30.69 -15.34 -7.68
N ASP A 148 -30.46 -16.07 -6.58
CA ASP A 148 -31.50 -16.48 -5.62
C ASP A 148 -31.61 -15.53 -4.41
N LYS A 149 -30.90 -14.39 -4.42
CA LYS A 149 -30.92 -13.43 -3.31
C LYS A 149 -31.86 -12.27 -3.62
N ASN A 150 -32.81 -12.04 -2.72
CA ASN A 150 -33.69 -10.88 -2.76
C ASN A 150 -33.31 -9.92 -1.62
N CYS A 151 -32.49 -8.92 -1.91
CA CYS A 151 -32.06 -7.93 -0.94
C CYS A 151 -32.87 -6.65 -1.05
N THR A 152 -33.39 -6.18 0.08
CA THR A 152 -33.90 -4.81 0.21
C THR A 152 -32.72 -3.82 0.11
N PRO A 153 -32.97 -2.54 -0.20
CA PRO A 153 -31.92 -1.51 -0.20
C PRO A 153 -31.10 -1.49 1.10
N ASP A 154 -31.76 -1.63 2.25
CA ASP A 154 -31.10 -1.67 3.57
C ASP A 154 -30.22 -2.91 3.75
N ALA A 155 -30.67 -4.06 3.23
CA ALA A 155 -29.90 -5.29 3.28
C ALA A 155 -28.67 -5.23 2.36
N LEU A 156 -28.81 -4.61 1.18
CA LEU A 156 -27.69 -4.39 0.26
C LEU A 156 -26.63 -3.46 0.87
N LEU A 157 -27.07 -2.40 1.55
CA LEU A 157 -26.18 -1.50 2.25
C LEU A 157 -25.41 -2.21 3.36
N THR A 158 -26.13 -2.94 4.22
CA THR A 158 -25.54 -3.70 5.32
C THR A 158 -24.54 -4.74 4.79
N ALA A 159 -24.90 -5.43 3.69
CA ALA A 159 -24.04 -6.38 3.00
C ALA A 159 -22.73 -5.78 2.49
N ALA A 160 -22.81 -4.66 1.77
CA ALA A 160 -21.63 -4.01 1.21
C ALA A 160 -20.68 -3.48 2.31
N ARG A 161 -21.26 -2.95 3.39
CA ARG A 161 -20.54 -2.49 4.57
C ARG A 161 -19.91 -3.65 5.37
N ASP A 162 -20.62 -4.79 5.49
CA ASP A 162 -20.11 -6.03 6.12
C ASP A 162 -18.92 -6.59 5.36
N ASP A 163 -19.04 -6.71 4.04
CA ASP A 163 -17.97 -7.22 3.18
C ASP A 163 -16.70 -6.38 3.31
N TRP A 164 -16.83 -5.06 3.22
CA TRP A 164 -15.70 -4.16 3.40
C TRP A 164 -15.06 -4.30 4.79
N ALA A 165 -15.87 -4.31 5.86
CA ALA A 165 -15.36 -4.43 7.22
C ALA A 165 -14.58 -5.74 7.44
N LEU A 166 -15.09 -6.85 6.91
CA LEU A 166 -14.41 -8.15 6.98
C LEU A 166 -13.13 -8.18 6.13
N ARG A 167 -13.10 -7.51 4.97
CA ARG A 167 -11.90 -7.38 4.14
C ARG A 167 -10.82 -6.54 4.79
N VAL A 168 -11.17 -5.52 5.57
CA VAL A 168 -10.21 -4.72 6.35
C VAL A 168 -9.55 -5.59 7.44
N LYS A 169 -10.33 -6.42 8.14
CA LYS A 169 -9.81 -7.33 9.18
C LYS A 169 -9.08 -8.55 8.65
N SER A 170 -9.22 -8.85 7.36
CA SER A 170 -8.62 -10.04 6.76
C SER A 170 -7.09 -9.95 6.81
N THR A 171 -6.46 -10.95 7.43
CA THR A 171 -4.99 -11.02 7.55
C THR A 171 -4.27 -11.18 6.21
N GLY A 172 -5.00 -11.58 5.15
CA GLY A 172 -4.46 -11.68 3.79
C GLY A 172 -4.31 -10.34 3.07
N THR A 173 -5.02 -9.29 3.51
CA THR A 173 -5.00 -7.96 2.91
C THR A 173 -4.23 -6.96 3.78
N LEU A 174 -4.54 -6.90 5.07
CA LEU A 174 -3.87 -6.05 6.05
C LEU A 174 -3.54 -6.86 7.32
N PRO A 175 -2.29 -6.83 7.80
CA PRO A 175 -1.95 -7.48 9.07
C PRO A 175 -2.63 -6.74 10.24
N GLU A 176 -3.59 -7.42 10.89
CA GLU A 176 -4.40 -6.84 11.98
C GLU A 176 -4.96 -5.46 11.60
N GLY A 177 -5.57 -5.38 10.41
CA GLY A 177 -6.17 -4.16 9.90
C GLY A 177 -7.39 -3.75 10.72
N ARG A 178 -7.42 -2.48 11.12
CA ARG A 178 -8.57 -1.84 11.74
C ARG A 178 -8.92 -0.56 10.97
N ALA A 179 -10.20 -0.32 10.81
CA ALA A 179 -10.77 0.93 10.35
C ALA A 179 -11.95 1.35 11.21
N GLU A 180 -12.09 2.67 11.37
CA GLU A 180 -13.19 3.33 12.07
C GLU A 180 -13.66 4.49 11.20
N VAL A 181 -14.95 4.51 10.88
CA VAL A 181 -15.61 5.54 10.08
C VAL A 181 -16.62 6.24 10.95
N CYS A 182 -16.35 7.51 11.26
CA CYS A 182 -17.23 8.31 12.08
C CYS A 182 -16.97 9.81 11.89
N ARG A 183 -17.90 10.63 12.40
CA ARG A 183 -17.69 12.07 12.58
C ARG A 183 -17.03 12.29 13.93
N ASP A 184 -15.92 13.00 13.92
CA ASP A 184 -15.08 13.24 15.09
C ASP A 184 -14.57 14.69 15.05
N SER A 185 -14.84 15.46 16.11
CA SER A 185 -14.36 16.83 16.25
C SER A 185 -12.93 16.92 16.81
N THR A 186 -12.43 15.87 17.43
CA THR A 186 -11.10 15.75 18.05
C THR A 186 -10.35 14.50 17.56
N PRO A 187 -10.04 14.37 16.25
CA PRO A 187 -9.40 13.17 15.71
C PRO A 187 -7.93 13.00 16.13
N ARG A 188 -7.36 13.98 16.84
CA ARG A 188 -5.97 13.98 17.30
C ARG A 188 -5.92 14.30 18.79
N ASN A 189 -5.05 13.57 19.49
CA ASN A 189 -4.74 13.83 20.89
C ASN A 189 -3.88 15.11 21.05
N ALA A 190 -3.56 15.48 22.29
CA ALA A 190 -2.74 16.65 22.61
C ALA A 190 -1.31 16.59 22.03
N ALA A 191 -0.81 15.39 21.68
CA ALA A 191 0.49 15.21 21.01
C ALA A 191 0.39 15.31 19.47
N GLY A 192 -0.80 15.53 18.91
CA GLY A 192 -1.05 15.60 17.48
C GLY A 192 -1.15 14.25 16.79
N GLU A 193 -1.16 13.15 17.54
CA GLU A 193 -1.30 11.79 17.01
C GLU A 193 -2.78 11.46 16.79
N LEU A 194 -3.08 10.67 15.75
CA LEU A 194 -4.43 10.15 15.55
C LEU A 194 -4.77 9.13 16.62
N GLU A 195 -6.01 9.14 17.10
CA GLU A 195 -6.53 8.19 18.08
C GLU A 195 -7.81 7.51 17.60
N TRP A 196 -8.00 6.27 18.06
CA TRP A 196 -9.26 5.55 17.89
C TRP A 196 -10.34 6.14 18.81
N GLY A 197 -11.60 6.02 18.41
CA GLY A 197 -12.73 6.60 19.14
C GLY A 197 -12.96 8.07 18.75
N GLY A 198 -13.45 8.89 19.69
CA GLY A 198 -13.75 10.31 19.42
C GLY A 198 -14.96 10.53 18.50
N CYS A 199 -15.72 9.49 18.20
CA CYS A 199 -16.88 9.51 17.30
C CYS A 199 -18.11 10.23 17.91
N ASP A 200 -17.94 11.51 18.23
CA ASP A 200 -18.89 12.38 18.93
C ASP A 200 -20.06 12.86 18.06
N GLN A 201 -20.04 12.54 16.77
CA GLN A 201 -21.04 13.00 15.78
C GLN A 201 -21.07 14.52 15.59
N ALA A 202 -20.12 15.26 16.15
CA ALA A 202 -20.00 16.71 16.06
C ALA A 202 -18.96 17.16 15.02
N GLY A 203 -18.17 16.22 14.49
CA GLY A 203 -17.27 16.48 13.36
C GLY A 203 -18.02 16.95 12.11
N ALA A 204 -17.54 18.02 11.47
CA ALA A 204 -18.15 18.61 10.27
C ALA A 204 -18.06 17.71 9.02
N THR A 205 -17.12 16.76 9.01
CA THR A 205 -16.93 15.79 7.93
C THR A 205 -16.88 14.39 8.53
N VAL A 206 -17.27 13.40 7.74
CA VAL A 206 -17.00 12.00 8.07
C VAL A 206 -15.51 11.75 7.86
N LEU A 207 -14.86 11.11 8.82
CA LEU A 207 -13.48 10.66 8.74
C LEU A 207 -13.45 9.13 8.66
N ILE A 208 -12.64 8.62 7.73
CA ILE A 208 -12.21 7.22 7.71
C ILE A 208 -10.83 7.17 8.34
N LYS A 209 -10.75 6.64 9.56
CA LYS A 209 -9.50 6.33 10.27
C LYS A 209 -9.11 4.89 9.93
N MET A 210 -7.86 4.66 9.54
CA MET A 210 -7.35 3.33 9.26
C MET A 210 -5.99 3.09 9.90
N GLY A 211 -5.78 1.86 10.37
CA GLY A 211 -4.54 1.41 10.96
C GLY A 211 -4.28 -0.06 10.70
N TRP A 212 -3.02 -0.44 10.80
CA TRP A 212 -2.57 -1.83 10.74
C TRP A 212 -1.36 -1.98 11.67
N LEU A 213 -1.16 -3.19 12.17
CA LEU A 213 0.01 -3.50 12.98
C LEU A 213 1.16 -3.91 12.05
N GLY A 214 2.28 -3.21 12.20
CA GLY A 214 3.54 -3.57 11.54
C GLY A 214 4.33 -4.55 12.39
N LYS A 215 5.15 -5.38 11.75
CA LYS A 215 6.14 -6.19 12.47
C LYS A 215 7.34 -5.30 12.83
N PRO A 216 7.75 -5.23 14.11
CA PRO A 216 8.93 -4.45 14.47
C PRO A 216 10.21 -5.08 13.91
N PRO A 217 11.27 -4.29 13.69
CA PRO A 217 12.57 -4.82 13.26
C PRO A 217 13.11 -5.88 14.22
N VAL A 218 13.75 -6.91 13.67
CA VAL A 218 14.47 -7.90 14.47
C VAL A 218 15.65 -7.18 15.16
N GLY A 219 15.66 -7.18 16.49
CA GLY A 219 16.69 -6.49 17.29
C GLY A 219 16.31 -5.11 17.82
N SER A 220 15.06 -4.64 17.64
CA SER A 220 14.63 -3.31 18.15
C SER A 220 14.58 -3.17 19.68
N LYS A 221 14.75 -4.24 20.46
CA LYS A 221 14.81 -4.14 21.93
C LYS A 221 16.08 -3.37 22.32
N GLY A 222 15.93 -2.07 22.59
CA GLY A 222 17.03 -1.17 22.98
C GLY A 222 17.59 -0.29 21.86
N SER A 223 16.96 -0.23 20.69
CA SER A 223 17.35 0.71 19.62
C SER A 223 16.85 2.14 19.94
N SER A 224 17.62 3.17 19.60
CA SER A 224 17.23 4.59 19.76
C SER A 224 16.19 5.05 18.73
N VAL A 225 15.92 4.21 17.73
CA VAL A 225 14.84 4.43 16.76
C VAL A 225 13.54 3.95 17.41
N ASP A 226 12.67 4.89 17.76
CA ASP A 226 11.34 4.57 18.26
C ASP A 226 10.53 3.88 17.15
N THR A 227 10.33 2.57 17.28
CA THR A 227 9.46 1.78 16.40
C THR A 227 8.13 1.46 17.06
N ASN A 228 7.85 2.00 18.25
CA ASN A 228 6.59 1.76 18.96
C ASN A 228 5.41 2.26 18.14
N TRP A 229 5.61 3.29 17.31
CA TRP A 229 4.59 3.70 16.37
C TRP A 229 4.11 2.47 15.57
N MET A 230 4.96 1.66 14.94
CA MET A 230 4.57 0.52 14.08
C MET A 230 3.69 -0.54 14.76
N THR A 231 3.83 -0.71 16.07
CA THR A 231 3.10 -1.72 16.85
C THR A 231 2.00 -1.13 17.73
N ALA A 232 1.94 0.19 17.84
CA ALA A 232 0.88 0.86 18.61
C ALA A 232 -0.46 0.68 17.90
N ASP A 233 -1.47 0.31 18.70
CA ASP A 233 -2.87 0.27 18.26
C ASP A 233 -3.41 1.70 18.16
N ARG A 234 -3.12 2.33 17.03
CA ARG A 234 -3.56 3.69 16.69
C ARG A 234 -3.75 3.82 15.19
N PRO A 235 -4.64 4.72 14.72
CA PRO A 235 -4.76 5.01 13.30
C PRO A 235 -3.44 5.49 12.71
N ARG A 236 -3.11 5.03 11.51
CA ARG A 236 -1.95 5.46 10.72
C ARG A 236 -2.25 6.69 9.89
N PHE A 237 -3.46 6.76 9.37
CA PHE A 237 -3.95 7.90 8.63
C PHE A 237 -5.46 8.03 8.82
N ALA A 238 -5.95 9.24 8.57
CA ALA A 238 -7.36 9.55 8.51
C ALA A 238 -7.62 10.32 7.21
N VAL A 239 -8.66 9.93 6.48
CA VAL A 239 -9.11 10.62 5.26
C VAL A 239 -10.51 11.17 5.50
N SER A 240 -10.72 12.44 5.22
CA SER A 240 -12.06 13.03 5.20
C SER A 240 -12.80 12.56 3.94
N VAL A 241 -13.97 11.97 4.13
CA VAL A 241 -14.89 11.71 3.02
C VAL A 241 -15.83 12.89 2.93
N MET A 242 -15.80 13.56 1.78
CA MET A 242 -16.81 14.53 1.42
C MET A 242 -18.09 13.75 1.09
N GLY A 243 -19.07 13.83 1.98
CA GLY A 243 -20.42 13.31 1.74
C GLY A 243 -21.18 14.17 0.74
N ASN A 244 -22.48 13.90 0.60
CA ASN A 244 -23.33 14.76 -0.21
C ASN A 244 -23.44 16.18 0.39
N LEU A 245 -23.86 17.16 -0.42
CA LEU A 245 -23.85 18.58 -0.06
C LEU A 245 -24.66 18.91 1.22
N ARG A 246 -25.58 18.04 1.66
CA ARG A 246 -26.43 18.24 2.86
C ARG A 246 -25.75 17.88 4.17
N ASP A 247 -24.65 17.14 4.15
CA ASP A 247 -23.81 16.95 5.34
C ASP A 247 -23.22 18.26 5.87
N TYR A 248 -23.17 19.31 5.04
CA TYR A 248 -22.82 20.68 5.45
C TYR A 248 -24.00 21.50 5.99
N VAL A 249 -25.25 21.08 5.74
CA VAL A 249 -26.45 21.93 5.94
C VAL A 249 -27.38 21.35 7.03
N GLY A 250 -27.11 20.16 7.53
CA GLY A 250 -27.86 19.52 8.61
C GLY A 250 -27.24 19.80 9.98
N THR A 251 -27.75 20.86 10.63
CA THR A 251 -27.39 21.35 11.98
C THR A 251 -25.91 21.73 12.17
N PRO A 252 -25.59 23.03 12.35
CA PRO A 252 -24.26 23.43 12.80
C PRO A 252 -23.91 22.70 14.10
N PRO A 253 -22.64 22.29 14.31
CA PRO A 253 -22.22 21.83 15.63
C PRO A 253 -22.56 22.91 16.66
N PRO A 254 -22.96 22.53 17.89
CA PRO A 254 -23.34 23.49 18.91
C PRO A 254 -22.20 24.49 19.13
N GLY A 255 -22.40 25.74 18.71
CA GLY A 255 -21.41 26.82 18.78
C GLY A 255 -20.87 27.33 17.44
N ALA A 256 -21.20 26.72 16.30
CA ALA A 256 -20.87 27.28 14.99
C ALA A 256 -22.01 28.21 14.53
N THR A 257 -21.79 29.53 14.64
CA THR A 257 -22.62 30.52 13.93
C THR A 257 -22.24 30.57 12.45
N PRO A 258 -23.21 30.82 11.55
CA PRO A 258 -23.01 30.84 10.10
C PRO A 258 -22.00 31.91 9.64
#